data_AF-A0A2E3Y4Q9-F1
#
_entry.id   AF-A0A2E3Y4Q9-F1
#
_cell.length_a   1.000
_cell.length_b   1.000
_cell.length_c   1.000
_cell.angle_alpha   90.00
_cell.angle_beta   90.00
_cell.angle_gamma   90.00
#
_symmetry.space_group_name_H-M   'P 1'
#
loop_
_entity.id
_entity.type
_entity.pdbx_description
1 polymer ?
#
loop_
_entity_poly.entity_id
_entity_poly.type
_entity_poly.pdbx_seq_one_letter_code
_entity_poly.pdbx_strand_id
1 'polypeptide(L)'
;LVVLSKKLVYSAYALLFTLFGVTGLYVFLWADFLAVVQVVVYIGGILVLIIFGIMLTNKITSVNISNTSVQKSIGSVILLIFIAGLGFMVANTPWNVVANSEPTQTTEAIGRLLMIDYLLPFEAASLLLLGALIGATTLSRKDS
;
A
#
# COMPACT_ATOMS: atom_id res chain seq x y z
N LEU A 1 10.65 -7.90 7.31
CA LEU A 1 10.13 -9.30 7.37
C LEU A 1 9.34 -9.70 6.13
N VAL A 2 8.41 -8.87 5.66
CA VAL A 2 7.60 -9.12 4.44
C VAL A 2 8.46 -9.58 3.24
N VAL A 3 9.54 -8.85 2.95
CA VAL A 3 10.44 -9.12 1.80
C VAL A 3 11.47 -10.22 2.07
N LEU A 4 11.77 -10.51 3.34
CA LEU A 4 12.85 -11.43 3.72
C LEU A 4 12.36 -12.87 3.96
N SER A 5 11.07 -13.04 4.29
CA SER A 5 10.50 -14.36 4.57
C SER A 5 10.35 -15.17 3.29
N LYS A 6 10.78 -16.44 3.35
CA LYS A 6 10.64 -17.42 2.26
C LYS A 6 9.24 -18.01 2.16
N LYS A 7 8.45 -17.91 3.23
CA LYS A 7 7.08 -18.44 3.30
C LYS A 7 6.09 -17.31 3.10
N LEU A 8 5.27 -17.41 2.05
CA LEU A 8 4.30 -16.39 1.65
C LEU A 8 3.31 -16.03 2.76
N VAL A 9 2.83 -17.04 3.51
CA VAL A 9 1.91 -16.83 4.64
C VAL A 9 2.53 -15.95 5.73
N TYR A 10 3.81 -16.18 6.08
CA TYR A 10 4.50 -15.34 7.07
C TYR A 10 4.76 -13.93 6.54
N SER A 11 5.02 -13.77 5.23
CA SER A 11 5.12 -12.45 4.60
C SER A 11 3.79 -11.71 4.67
N ALA A 12 2.65 -12.39 4.48
CA ALA A 12 1.32 -11.80 4.56
C ALA A 12 0.97 -11.35 6.00
N TYR A 13 1.26 -12.16 7.02
CA TYR A 13 1.10 -11.73 8.41
C TYR A 13 2.03 -10.57 8.77
N ALA A 14 3.29 -10.58 8.31
CA ALA A 14 4.17 -9.44 8.51
C ALA A 14 3.64 -8.17 7.83
N LEU A 15 2.97 -8.31 6.68
CA LEU A 15 2.35 -7.19 5.96
C LEU A 15 1.19 -6.59 6.76
N LEU A 16 0.39 -7.43 7.43
CA LEU A 16 -0.65 -6.99 8.37
C LEU A 16 -0.08 -6.01 9.40
N PHE A 17 0.98 -6.40 10.09
CA PHE A 17 1.61 -5.55 11.11
C PHE A 17 2.15 -4.25 10.53
N THR A 18 2.71 -4.28 9.32
CA THR A 18 3.18 -3.03 8.68
C THR A 18 2.03 -2.09 8.32
N LEU A 19 0.91 -2.60 7.80
CA LEU A 19 -0.26 -1.79 7.46
C LEU A 19 -0.96 -1.24 8.71
N PHE A 20 -0.98 -2.03 9.79
CA PHE A 20 -1.46 -1.56 11.09
C PHE A 20 -0.54 -0.49 11.68
N GLY A 21 0.78 -0.63 11.52
CA GLY A 21 1.74 0.41 11.89
C GLY A 21 1.51 1.72 11.14
N VAL A 22 1.25 1.67 9.83
CA VAL A 22 0.89 2.86 9.03
C VAL A 22 -0.42 3.49 9.53
N THR A 23 -1.40 2.67 9.91
CA THR A 23 -2.64 3.17 10.53
C THR A 23 -2.34 3.96 11.80
N GLY A 24 -1.47 3.44 12.66
CA GLY A 24 -1.01 4.14 13.86
C GLY A 24 -0.34 5.48 13.53
N LEU A 25 0.49 5.54 12.49
CA LEU A 25 1.10 6.79 12.02
C LEU A 25 0.04 7.81 11.57
N TYR A 26 -1.01 7.38 10.87
CA TYR A 26 -2.11 8.28 10.50
C TYR A 26 -2.86 8.82 11.71
N VAL A 27 -3.10 8.00 12.73
CA VAL A 27 -3.70 8.47 13.99
C VAL A 27 -2.80 9.51 14.67
N PHE A 28 -1.49 9.28 14.73
CA PHE A 28 -0.53 10.24 15.31
C PHE A 28 -0.42 11.55 14.52
N LEU A 29 -0.80 11.54 13.23
CA LEU A 29 -0.82 12.72 12.36
C LEU A 29 -2.20 13.39 12.30
N TRP A 30 -3.12 13.05 13.20
CA TRP A 30 -4.52 13.53 13.23
C TRP A 30 -5.28 13.28 11.92
N ALA A 31 -4.94 12.22 11.19
CA ALA A 31 -5.59 11.82 9.95
C ALA A 31 -6.57 10.66 10.21
N ASP A 32 -7.63 10.92 10.98
CA ASP A 32 -8.64 9.95 11.41
C ASP A 32 -9.39 9.31 10.24
N PHE A 33 -9.85 10.09 9.25
CA PHE A 33 -10.51 9.54 8.06
C PHE A 33 -9.59 8.57 7.31
N LEU A 34 -8.32 8.95 7.07
CA LEU A 34 -7.33 8.11 6.39
C LEU A 34 -7.01 6.86 7.21
N ALA A 35 -6.90 6.96 8.53
CA ALA A 35 -6.67 5.82 9.40
C ALA A 35 -7.79 4.77 9.28
N VAL A 36 -9.06 5.21 9.29
CA VAL A 36 -10.20 4.30 9.12
C VAL A 36 -10.20 3.67 7.72
N VAL A 37 -9.99 4.47 6.66
CA VAL A 37 -9.89 3.98 5.28
C VAL A 37 -8.74 2.97 5.14
N GLN A 38 -7.60 3.20 5.80
CA GLN A 38 -6.45 2.29 5.80
C GLN A 38 -6.84 0.91 6.33
N VAL A 39 -7.56 0.86 7.44
CA VAL A 39 -8.02 -0.41 8.03
C VAL A 39 -9.07 -1.08 7.14
N VAL A 40 -10.09 -0.36 6.69
CA VAL A 40 -11.19 -0.95 5.93
C VAL A 40 -10.71 -1.46 4.56
N VAL A 41 -9.96 -0.66 3.82
CA VAL A 41 -9.59 -0.98 2.43
C VAL A 41 -8.35 -1.87 2.38
N TYR A 42 -7.25 -1.48 3.03
CA TYR A 42 -5.99 -2.23 2.90
C TYR A 42 -5.98 -3.48 3.76
N ILE A 43 -6.40 -3.39 5.03
CA ILE A 43 -6.41 -4.55 5.93
C ILE A 43 -7.64 -5.41 5.67
N GLY A 44 -8.84 -4.81 5.62
CA GLY A 44 -10.11 -5.54 5.48
C GLY A 44 -10.38 -6.08 4.08
N GLY A 45 -10.01 -5.34 3.04
CA GLY A 45 -10.22 -5.73 1.64
C GLY A 45 -9.00 -6.42 1.04
N ILE A 46 -7.97 -5.62 0.74
CA ILE A 46 -6.86 -6.04 -0.11
C ILE A 46 -6.04 -7.16 0.53
N LEU A 47 -5.64 -7.00 1.79
CA LEU A 47 -4.81 -7.99 2.49
C LEU A 47 -5.57 -9.32 2.67
N VAL A 48 -6.86 -9.26 3.01
CA VAL A 48 -7.70 -10.45 3.14
C VAL A 48 -7.78 -11.20 1.80
N LEU A 49 -8.02 -10.49 0.69
CA LEU A 49 -8.01 -11.09 -0.65
C LEU A 49 -6.65 -11.72 -1.00
N ILE A 50 -5.53 -11.06 -0.67
CA ILE A 50 -4.18 -11.61 -0.86
C ILE A 50 -3.99 -12.89 -0.04
N ILE A 51 -4.39 -12.90 1.23
CA ILE A 51 -4.29 -14.10 2.08
C ILE A 51 -5.13 -15.24 1.51
N PHE A 52 -6.36 -14.98 1.10
CA PHE A 52 -7.20 -15.98 0.42
C PHE A 52 -6.54 -16.52 -0.85
N GLY A 53 -5.99 -15.64 -1.70
CA GLY A 53 -5.28 -16.05 -2.91
C GLY A 53 -4.06 -16.93 -2.62
N ILE A 54 -3.27 -16.58 -1.60
CA ILE A 54 -2.12 -17.38 -1.15
C ILE A 54 -2.58 -18.74 -0.63
N MET A 55 -3.64 -18.79 0.17
CA MET A 55 -4.17 -20.04 0.75
C MET A 55 -4.76 -20.97 -0.32
N LEU A 56 -5.41 -20.43 -1.34
CA LEU A 56 -5.91 -21.23 -2.48
C LEU A 56 -4.77 -21.77 -3.36
N THR A 57 -3.65 -21.05 -3.46
CA THR A 57 -2.51 -21.36 -4.35
C THR A 57 -1.43 -22.23 -3.68
N ASN A 58 -1.73 -22.88 -2.55
CA ASN A 58 -0.77 -23.49 -1.60
C ASN A 58 0.09 -24.68 -2.12
N LYS A 59 0.29 -24.83 -3.45
CA LYS A 59 1.19 -25.81 -4.06
C LYS A 59 2.56 -25.26 -4.51
N ILE A 60 2.81 -23.95 -4.46
CA ILE A 60 4.12 -23.38 -4.86
C ILE A 60 5.01 -23.22 -3.61
N THR A 61 5.30 -24.34 -2.93
CA THR A 61 6.28 -24.34 -1.85
C THR A 61 7.66 -24.55 -2.49
N SER A 62 8.56 -23.60 -2.23
CA SER A 62 9.93 -23.51 -2.75
C SER A 62 10.06 -23.17 -4.24
N VAL A 63 9.78 -21.92 -4.61
CA VAL A 63 10.59 -21.32 -5.67
C VAL A 63 11.99 -21.18 -5.11
N ASN A 64 12.86 -22.15 -5.40
CA ASN A 64 14.28 -22.04 -5.11
C ASN A 64 14.84 -21.02 -6.11
N ILE A 65 14.65 -19.74 -5.79
CA ILE A 65 15.21 -18.65 -6.59
C ILE A 65 16.72 -18.71 -6.38
N SER A 66 17.41 -19.48 -7.20
CA SER A 66 18.85 -19.38 -7.41
C SER A 66 19.13 -18.09 -8.21
N ASN A 67 18.69 -16.94 -7.70
CA ASN A 67 19.13 -15.66 -8.25
C ASN A 67 20.58 -15.49 -7.83
N THR A 68 21.43 -15.65 -8.84
CA THR A 68 22.88 -15.47 -8.83
C THR A 68 23.26 -14.26 -7.98
N SER A 69 24.18 -14.47 -7.04
CA SER A 69 24.66 -13.52 -6.03
C SER A 69 24.94 -12.11 -6.56
N VAL A 70 25.37 -12.01 -7.82
CA VAL A 70 25.69 -10.76 -8.52
C VAL A 70 24.47 -9.84 -8.67
N GLN A 71 23.28 -10.36 -9.01
CA GLN A 71 22.07 -9.52 -9.13
C GLN A 71 21.60 -8.99 -7.77
N LYS A 72 21.81 -9.74 -6.68
CA LYS A 72 21.53 -9.27 -5.31
C LYS A 72 22.50 -8.16 -4.90
N SER A 73 23.78 -8.28 -5.24
CA SER A 73 24.79 -7.26 -4.95
C SER A 73 24.50 -5.96 -5.69
N ILE A 74 24.25 -6.02 -7.00
CA ILE A 74 23.91 -4.84 -7.81
C ILE A 74 22.62 -4.19 -7.30
N GLY A 75 21.57 -4.99 -7.03
CA GLY A 75 20.32 -4.47 -6.47
C GLY A 75 20.50 -3.80 -5.11
N SER A 76 21.36 -4.34 -4.24
CA SER A 76 21.66 -3.73 -2.95
C SER A 76 22.42 -2.40 -3.09
N VAL A 77 23.35 -2.29 -4.04
CA VAL A 77 24.08 -1.04 -4.30
C VAL A 77 23.11 0.03 -4.81
N ILE A 78 22.22 -0.31 -5.75
CA ILE A 78 21.20 0.62 -6.27
C ILE A 78 20.27 1.08 -5.14
N LEU A 79 19.80 0.15 -4.30
CA LEU A 79 18.96 0.46 -3.14
C LEU A 79 19.66 1.45 -2.19
N LEU A 80 20.94 1.22 -1.89
CA LEU A 80 21.72 2.10 -1.01
C LEU A 80 21.89 3.50 -1.61
N ILE A 81 22.22 3.60 -2.90
CA ILE A 81 22.34 4.88 -3.59
C ILE A 81 21.00 5.62 -3.55
N PHE A 82 19.90 4.92 -3.80
CA PHE A 82 18.56 5.51 -3.79
C PHE A 82 18.17 6.01 -2.40
N ILE A 83 18.39 5.20 -1.35
CA ILE A 83 18.13 5.60 0.05
C ILE A 83 19.02 6.77 0.45
N ALA A 84 20.31 6.76 0.09
CA ALA A 84 21.22 7.87 0.39
C ALA A 84 20.79 9.15 -0.33
N GLY A 85 20.36 9.05 -1.60
CA GLY A 85 19.85 10.18 -2.37
C GLY A 85 18.59 10.78 -1.76
N LEU A 86 17.62 9.95 -1.37
CA LEU A 86 16.43 10.41 -0.66
C LEU A 86 16.77 11.02 0.71
N GLY A 87 17.67 10.39 1.46
CA GLY A 87 18.12 10.90 2.76
C GLY A 87 18.80 12.27 2.64
N PHE A 88 19.68 12.44 1.65
CA PHE A 88 20.31 13.71 1.34
C PHE A 88 19.29 14.78 0.95
N MET A 89 18.34 14.44 0.06
CA MET A 89 17.28 15.34 -0.34
C MET A 89 16.43 15.79 0.86
N VAL A 90 15.98 14.85 1.69
CA VAL A 90 15.15 15.15 2.86
C VAL A 90 15.90 16.01 3.89
N ALA A 91 17.19 15.77 4.10
CA ALA A 91 17.99 16.54 5.07
C ALA A 91 18.35 17.95 4.59
N ASN A 92 18.56 18.15 3.27
CA ASN A 92 19.00 19.43 2.72
C ASN A 92 17.86 20.31 2.18
N THR A 93 16.65 19.77 2.09
CA THR A 93 15.48 20.55 1.64
C THR A 93 15.04 21.51 2.75
N PRO A 94 14.93 22.82 2.49
CA PRO A 94 14.39 23.77 3.45
C PRO A 94 12.86 23.62 3.55
N TRP A 95 12.41 22.74 4.44
CA TRP A 95 10.99 22.50 4.67
C TRP A 95 10.31 23.72 5.30
N ASN A 96 9.17 24.12 4.75
CA ASN A 96 8.32 25.14 5.37
C ASN A 96 7.50 24.50 6.49
N VAL A 97 8.06 24.46 7.71
CA VAL A 97 7.39 23.89 8.88
C VAL A 97 6.43 24.91 9.47
N VAL A 98 5.14 24.67 9.30
CA VAL A 98 4.06 25.47 9.90
C VAL A 98 3.69 24.88 11.25
N ALA A 99 3.19 25.71 12.17
CA ALA A 99 2.70 25.23 13.46
C ALA A 99 1.62 24.15 13.26
N ASN A 100 1.88 22.97 13.80
CA ASN A 100 0.95 21.86 13.80
C ASN A 100 -0.25 22.22 14.68
N SER A 101 -1.40 22.43 14.04
CA SER A 101 -2.69 22.59 14.73
C SER A 101 -3.54 21.36 14.44
N GLU A 102 -4.16 20.82 15.48
CA GLU A 102 -5.08 19.71 15.34
C GLU A 102 -6.26 20.14 14.46
N PRO A 103 -6.54 19.45 13.35
CA PRO A 103 -7.68 19.76 12.50
C PRO A 103 -8.98 19.55 13.28
N THR A 104 -9.91 20.51 13.20
CA THR A 104 -11.21 20.41 13.90
C THR A 104 -12.07 19.27 13.34
N GLN A 105 -12.05 19.08 12.02
CA GLN A 105 -12.74 17.99 11.31
C GLN A 105 -12.01 17.67 10.00
N THR A 106 -11.61 16.42 9.80
CA THR A 106 -10.94 15.99 8.54
C THR A 106 -11.93 15.40 7.53
N THR A 107 -12.96 14.69 8.01
CA THR A 107 -13.91 13.96 7.15
C THR A 107 -14.72 14.91 6.26
N GLU A 108 -15.25 16.00 6.84
CA GLU A 108 -15.98 17.01 6.07
C GLU A 108 -15.07 17.67 5.03
N ALA A 109 -13.87 18.07 5.43
CA ALA A 109 -12.90 18.73 4.54
C ALA A 109 -12.53 17.84 3.34
N ILE A 110 -12.23 16.56 3.58
CA ILE A 110 -11.92 15.60 2.52
C ILE A 110 -13.15 15.35 1.64
N GLY A 111 -14.33 15.21 2.23
CA GLY A 111 -15.58 15.06 1.47
C GLY A 111 -15.84 16.23 0.53
N ARG A 112 -15.64 17.46 1.00
CA ARG A 112 -15.76 18.68 0.18
C ARG A 112 -14.73 18.70 -0.95
N LEU A 113 -13.48 18.37 -0.65
CA LEU A 113 -12.42 18.29 -1.65
C LEU A 113 -12.76 17.27 -2.74
N LEU A 114 -13.27 16.09 -2.39
CA LEU A 114 -13.65 15.06 -3.36
C LEU A 114 -14.86 15.44 -4.21
N MET A 115 -15.81 16.21 -3.65
CA MET A 115 -17.04 16.57 -4.34
C MET A 115 -16.94 17.85 -5.17
N ILE A 116 -15.97 18.71 -4.90
CA ILE A 116 -15.82 20.01 -5.56
C ILE A 116 -14.52 20.07 -6.35
N ASP A 117 -13.38 20.09 -5.65
CA ASP A 117 -12.09 20.39 -6.27
C ASP A 117 -11.49 19.18 -7.02
N TYR A 118 -11.73 17.97 -6.51
CA TYR A 118 -11.24 16.69 -7.04
C TYR A 118 -12.37 15.81 -7.59
N LEU A 119 -13.46 16.42 -8.06
CA LEU A 119 -14.60 15.71 -8.64
C LEU A 119 -14.20 14.85 -9.84
N LEU A 120 -13.38 15.41 -10.76
CA LEU A 120 -12.95 14.68 -11.96
C LEU A 120 -12.08 13.45 -11.63
N PRO A 121 -11.04 13.55 -10.77
CA PRO A 121 -10.32 12.37 -10.29
C PRO A 121 -11.20 11.34 -9.59
N PHE A 122 -12.20 11.78 -8.81
CA PHE A 122 -13.14 10.89 -8.14
C PHE A 122 -13.98 10.09 -9.14
N GLU A 123 -14.51 10.75 -10.17
CA GLU A 123 -15.25 10.09 -11.24
C GLU A 123 -14.37 9.13 -12.05
N ALA A 124 -13.14 9.55 -12.39
CA ALA A 124 -12.18 8.69 -13.08
C ALA A 124 -11.85 7.42 -12.27
N ALA A 125 -11.69 7.55 -10.95
CA ALA A 125 -11.49 6.40 -10.06
C ALA A 125 -12.72 5.47 -10.05
N SER A 126 -13.94 6.02 -10.06
CA SER A 126 -15.16 5.21 -10.11
C SER A 126 -15.27 4.38 -11.40
N LEU A 127 -14.92 4.96 -12.54
CA LEU A 127 -14.86 4.26 -13.83
C LEU A 127 -13.75 3.22 -13.86
N LEU A 128 -12.61 3.52 -13.26
CA LEU A 128 -11.51 2.57 -13.11
C LEU A 128 -11.94 1.35 -12.28
N LEU A 129 -12.65 1.55 -11.16
CA LEU A 129 -13.15 0.46 -10.32
C LEU A 129 -14.22 -0.36 -11.03
N LEU A 130 -15.11 0.28 -11.81
CA LEU A 130 -16.06 -0.41 -12.66
C LEU A 130 -15.34 -1.29 -13.69
N GLY A 131 -14.35 -0.74 -14.39
CA GLY A 131 -13.53 -1.47 -15.34
C GLY A 131 -12.77 -2.64 -14.69
N ALA A 132 -12.22 -2.44 -13.50
CA ALA A 132 -11.53 -3.48 -12.74
C ALA A 132 -12.49 -4.62 -12.33
N LEU A 133 -13.72 -4.30 -11.92
CA LEU A 133 -14.74 -5.30 -11.58
C LEU A 133 -15.16 -6.11 -12.81
N ILE A 134 -15.40 -5.44 -13.94
CA ILE A 134 -15.71 -6.12 -15.20
C ILE A 134 -14.54 -7.03 -15.60
N GLY A 135 -13.29 -6.53 -15.56
CA GLY A 135 -12.11 -7.31 -15.90
C GLY A 135 -11.87 -8.51 -14.98
N ALA A 136 -12.08 -8.35 -13.67
CA ALA A 136 -11.92 -9.45 -12.72
C ALA A 136 -13.02 -10.51 -12.90
N THR A 137 -14.26 -10.11 -13.14
CA THR A 137 -15.39 -11.04 -13.32
C THR A 137 -15.31 -11.80 -14.64
N THR A 138 -14.87 -11.17 -15.73
CA THR A 138 -14.65 -11.85 -17.01
C THR A 138 -13.50 -12.84 -16.91
N LEU A 139 -12.39 -12.48 -16.26
CA LEU A 139 -11.25 -13.38 -16.07
C LEU A 139 -11.55 -14.56 -15.13
N SER A 140 -12.37 -14.34 -14.10
CA SER A 140 -12.75 -15.41 -13.16
C SER A 140 -13.77 -16.38 -13.75
N ARG A 141 -14.44 -16.02 -14.86
CA ARG A 141 -15.43 -16.90 -15.48
C ARG A 141 -14.70 -18.05 -16.16
N LYS A 142 -15.03 -19.27 -15.76
CA LYS A 142 -14.49 -20.48 -16.40
C LYS A 142 -15.21 -20.66 -17.73
N ASP A 143 -14.46 -20.75 -18.83
CA ASP A 143 -15.02 -21.03 -20.15
C ASP A 143 -15.89 -22.29 -20.07
N SER A 144 -17.17 -22.15 -20.40
CA SER A 144 -18.08 -23.26 -20.69
C SER A 144 -18.27 -23.32 -22.19
#